data_AF-A0A969DA27-F1
#
_entry.id   AF-A0A969DA27-F1
#
_cell.length_a   1.000
_cell.length_b   1.000
_cell.length_c   1.000
_cell.angle_alpha   90.00
_cell.angle_beta   90.00
_cell.angle_gamma   90.00
#
_symmetry.space_group_name_H-M   'P 1'
#
loop_
_entity.id
_entity.type
_entity.pdbx_description
1 polymer ?
#
loop_
_entity_poly.entity_id
_entity_poly.type
_entity_poly.pdbx_seq_one_letter_code
_entity_poly.pdbx_strand_id
1 'polypeptide(L)'
;MALEPKQLSNPAGQAARQQYLELAKRVTGEAKLDYATLYERFVENDWAAVKLDDAVATLALKVGHSAQETVGILHQSPYLQHQVHHRNVPLAPMSQYVRSTVLKSVQQFKQARSQQRRASQSAELEKD
;
A
#
# COMPACT_ATOMS: atom_id res chain seq x y z
N MET A 1 -22.70 -3.79 14.37
CA MET A 1 -22.68 -2.37 13.93
C MET A 1 -21.81 -2.33 12.68
N ALA A 2 -22.26 -1.68 11.60
CA ALA A 2 -21.43 -1.52 10.40
C ALA A 2 -20.21 -0.65 10.76
N LEU A 3 -19.01 -1.10 10.43
CA LEU A 3 -17.78 -0.34 10.63
C LEU A 3 -17.61 0.58 9.43
N GLU A 4 -17.93 1.87 9.59
CA GLU A 4 -17.84 2.83 8.49
C GLU A 4 -16.47 3.52 8.44
N PRO A 5 -15.86 3.66 7.27
CA PRO A 5 -14.62 4.40 7.14
C PRO A 5 -14.80 5.87 7.49
N LYS A 6 -13.79 6.48 8.12
CA LYS A 6 -13.81 7.91 8.44
C LYS A 6 -14.07 8.74 7.18
N GLN A 7 -15.01 9.68 7.28
CA GLN A 7 -15.28 10.63 6.22
C GLN A 7 -14.12 11.64 6.10
N LEU A 8 -13.64 11.85 4.88
CA LEU A 8 -12.52 12.74 4.60
C LEU A 8 -13.03 14.12 4.18
N SER A 9 -12.64 15.15 4.93
CA SER A 9 -13.04 16.53 4.69
C SER A 9 -12.06 17.31 3.81
N ASN A 10 -10.85 16.80 3.57
CA ASN A 10 -9.83 17.48 2.77
C ASN A 10 -9.63 16.81 1.39
N PRO A 11 -9.40 17.60 0.31
CA PRO A 11 -9.21 17.04 -1.03
C PRO A 11 -7.98 16.12 -1.14
N ALA A 12 -6.90 16.44 -0.43
CA ALA A 12 -5.67 15.65 -0.47
C ALA A 12 -5.88 14.22 0.08
N GLY A 13 -6.62 14.07 1.18
CA GLY A 13 -6.97 12.78 1.74
C GLY A 13 -7.89 12.00 0.81
N GLN A 14 -8.86 12.66 0.19
CA GLN A 14 -9.77 12.02 -0.77
C GLN A 14 -8.99 11.48 -1.98
N ALA A 15 -8.06 12.28 -2.52
CA ALA A 15 -7.19 11.85 -3.61
C ALA A 15 -6.30 10.66 -3.20
N ALA A 16 -5.68 10.70 -2.02
CA ALA A 16 -4.87 9.60 -1.52
C ALA A 16 -5.69 8.31 -1.30
N ARG A 17 -6.93 8.43 -0.83
CA ARG A 17 -7.85 7.29 -0.66
C ARG A 17 -8.24 6.70 -2.01
N GLN A 18 -8.51 7.55 -2.99
CA GLN A 18 -8.81 7.09 -4.35
C GLN A 18 -7.60 6.36 -4.94
N GLN A 19 -6.39 6.89 -4.76
CA GLN A 19 -5.16 6.22 -5.22
C GLN A 19 -4.95 4.87 -4.53
N TYR A 20 -5.18 4.78 -3.22
CA TYR A 20 -5.12 3.51 -2.49
C TYR A 20 -6.12 2.51 -3.07
N LEU A 21 -7.37 2.93 -3.27
CA LEU A 21 -8.42 2.07 -3.83
C LEU A 21 -8.05 1.56 -5.22
N GLU A 22 -7.56 2.42 -6.11
CA GLU A 22 -7.16 2.03 -7.46
C GLU A 22 -5.99 1.02 -7.46
N LEU A 23 -5.03 1.18 -6.55
CA LEU A 23 -3.95 0.21 -6.38
C LEU A 23 -4.46 -1.10 -5.77
N ALA A 24 -5.34 -1.03 -4.77
CA ALA A 24 -5.94 -2.21 -4.14
C ALA A 24 -6.74 -3.04 -5.15
N LYS A 25 -7.57 -2.40 -5.99
CA LYS A 25 -8.30 -3.06 -7.10
C LYS A 25 -7.37 -3.84 -8.02
N ARG A 26 -6.20 -3.27 -8.35
CA ARG A 26 -5.21 -3.94 -9.20
C ARG A 26 -4.52 -5.10 -8.48
N VAL A 27 -4.26 -4.97 -7.18
CA VAL A 27 -3.69 -6.04 -6.35
C VAL A 27 -4.67 -7.21 -6.18
N THR A 28 -5.94 -6.93 -5.95
CA THR A 28 -6.97 -7.96 -5.74
C THR A 28 -7.57 -8.50 -7.04
N GLY A 29 -7.40 -7.79 -8.16
CA GLY A 29 -8.06 -8.10 -9.42
C GLY A 29 -9.55 -7.72 -9.46
N GLU A 30 -10.05 -7.01 -8.45
CA GLU A 30 -11.47 -6.66 -8.32
C GLU A 30 -11.76 -5.23 -8.81
N ALA A 31 -12.01 -5.06 -10.10
CA ALA A 31 -12.20 -3.73 -10.70
C ALA A 31 -13.39 -2.92 -10.12
N LYS A 32 -14.45 -3.60 -9.68
CA LYS A 32 -15.67 -2.98 -9.12
C LYS A 32 -15.62 -2.77 -7.61
N LEU A 33 -14.49 -3.04 -6.96
CA LEU A 33 -14.35 -2.89 -5.52
C LEU A 33 -14.46 -1.41 -5.12
N ASP A 34 -15.32 -1.10 -4.17
CA ASP A 34 -15.37 0.21 -3.54
C ASP A 34 -14.61 0.23 -2.21
N TYR A 35 -14.38 1.43 -1.69
CA TYR A 35 -13.60 1.59 -0.46
C TYR A 35 -14.34 1.06 0.78
N ALA A 36 -15.68 1.12 0.82
CA ALA A 36 -16.44 0.66 1.98
C ALA A 36 -16.36 -0.87 2.12
N THR A 37 -16.55 -1.58 1.01
CA THR A 37 -16.39 -3.04 0.91
C THR A 37 -14.95 -3.44 1.25
N LEU A 38 -13.97 -2.71 0.73
CA LEU A 38 -12.56 -2.94 1.07
C LEU A 38 -12.31 -2.69 2.56
N TYR A 39 -12.93 -1.67 3.14
CA TYR A 39 -12.82 -1.36 4.55
C TYR A 39 -13.32 -2.54 5.41
N GLU A 40 -14.58 -2.92 5.23
CA GLU A 40 -15.23 -4.01 5.97
C GLU A 40 -14.46 -5.33 5.90
N ARG A 41 -13.91 -5.69 4.73
CA ARG A 41 -13.18 -6.95 4.57
C ARG A 41 -11.87 -7.03 5.37
N PHE A 42 -11.22 -5.89 5.58
CA PHE A 42 -9.84 -5.86 6.07
C PHE A 42 -9.71 -5.25 7.48
N VAL A 43 -10.78 -4.72 8.07
CA VAL A 43 -10.75 -4.17 9.44
C VAL A 43 -10.60 -5.21 10.55
N GLU A 44 -11.09 -6.44 10.33
CA GLU A 44 -11.07 -7.51 11.34
C GLU A 44 -10.01 -8.59 11.09
N ASN A 45 -9.34 -8.55 9.93
CA ASN A 45 -8.30 -9.51 9.56
C ASN A 45 -6.94 -8.82 9.40
N ASP A 46 -6.26 -8.61 10.54
CA ASP A 46 -4.98 -7.90 10.61
C ASP A 46 -3.94 -8.46 9.63
N TRP A 47 -3.85 -9.78 9.50
CA TRP A 47 -2.89 -10.42 8.59
C TRP A 47 -3.19 -10.14 7.12
N ALA A 48 -4.45 -10.29 6.70
CA ALA A 48 -4.85 -10.01 5.33
C ALA A 48 -4.66 -8.52 4.99
N ALA A 49 -4.94 -7.63 5.95
CA ALA A 49 -4.83 -6.19 5.77
C ALA A 49 -3.37 -5.75 5.63
N VAL A 50 -2.48 -6.28 6.47
CA VAL A 50 -1.04 -6.02 6.36
C VAL A 50 -0.48 -6.54 5.04
N LYS A 51 -0.94 -7.71 4.57
CA LYS A 51 -0.54 -8.25 3.25
C LYS A 51 -1.00 -7.37 2.10
N LEU A 52 -2.21 -6.83 2.18
CA LEU A 52 -2.70 -5.89 1.18
C LEU A 52 -1.84 -4.62 1.15
N ASP A 53 -1.49 -4.08 2.32
CA ASP A 53 -0.64 -2.88 2.41
C ASP A 53 0.77 -3.12 1.85
N ASP A 54 1.38 -4.29 2.13
CA ASP A 54 2.67 -4.70 1.53
C ASP A 54 2.58 -4.77 -0.01
N ALA A 55 1.49 -5.35 -0.54
CA ALA A 55 1.27 -5.50 -1.97
C ALA A 55 0.97 -4.15 -2.67
N VAL A 56 0.15 -3.30 -2.05
CA VAL A 56 -0.15 -1.95 -2.53
C VAL A 56 1.10 -1.08 -2.55
N ALA A 57 1.93 -1.12 -1.50
CA ALA A 57 3.20 -0.38 -1.46
C ALA A 57 4.14 -0.84 -2.57
N THR A 58 4.26 -2.16 -2.77
CA THR A 58 5.08 -2.73 -3.86
C THR A 58 4.57 -2.28 -5.23
N LEU A 59 3.26 -2.34 -5.46
CA LEU A 59 2.67 -1.92 -6.74
C LEU A 59 2.84 -0.42 -6.97
N ALA A 60 2.63 0.42 -5.94
CA ALA A 60 2.78 1.86 -6.04
C ALA A 60 4.18 2.26 -6.55
N LEU A 61 5.22 1.65 -5.97
CA LEU A 61 6.61 1.86 -6.40
C LEU A 61 6.85 1.37 -7.83
N LYS A 62 6.26 0.22 -8.22
CA LYS A 62 6.38 -0.33 -9.58
C LYS A 62 5.73 0.57 -10.64
N VAL A 63 4.62 1.23 -10.32
CA VAL A 63 3.92 2.15 -11.24
C VAL A 63 4.48 3.57 -11.22
N GLY A 64 5.55 3.82 -10.46
CA GLY A 64 6.33 5.06 -10.52
C GLY A 64 6.07 6.06 -9.40
N HIS A 65 5.27 5.73 -8.39
CA HIS A 65 5.15 6.59 -7.20
C HIS A 65 6.46 6.65 -6.42
N SER A 66 6.77 7.82 -5.89
CA SER A 66 7.86 7.98 -4.92
C SER A 66 7.52 7.31 -3.58
N ALA A 67 8.54 7.09 -2.75
CA ALA A 67 8.35 6.54 -1.41
C ALA A 67 7.46 7.46 -0.55
N GLN A 68 7.60 8.78 -0.68
CA GLN A 68 6.81 9.76 0.08
C GLN A 68 5.33 9.74 -0.34
N GLU A 69 5.05 9.69 -1.64
CA GLU A 69 3.67 9.54 -2.13
C GLU A 69 3.07 8.23 -1.66
N THR A 70 3.83 7.14 -1.74
CA THR A 70 3.39 5.80 -1.29
C THR A 70 3.05 5.82 0.20
N VAL A 71 3.83 6.51 1.03
CA VAL A 71 3.50 6.71 2.45
C VAL A 71 2.17 7.45 2.59
N GLY A 72 1.95 8.54 1.85
CA GLY A 72 0.68 9.28 1.89
C GLY A 72 -0.53 8.43 1.48
N ILE A 73 -0.36 7.61 0.45
CA ILE A 73 -1.38 6.65 -0.03
C ILE A 73 -1.70 5.62 1.06
N LEU A 74 -0.69 4.98 1.67
CA LEU A 74 -0.89 3.96 2.70
C LEU A 74 -1.50 4.51 3.99
N HIS A 75 -1.41 5.81 4.27
CA HIS A 75 -2.17 6.42 5.37
C HIS A 75 -3.69 6.34 5.16
N GLN A 76 -4.15 6.01 3.95
CA GLN A 76 -5.56 5.76 3.66
C GLN A 76 -5.90 4.27 3.61
N SER A 77 -5.02 3.37 4.07
CA SER A 77 -5.37 1.95 4.14
C SER A 77 -6.51 1.67 5.12
N PRO A 78 -7.40 0.70 4.84
CA PRO A 78 -8.40 0.23 5.78
C PRO A 78 -7.85 -0.07 7.17
N TYR A 79 -6.73 -0.78 7.21
CA TYR A 79 -6.08 -1.19 8.44
C TYR A 79 -5.72 0.02 9.30
N LEU A 80 -4.97 0.98 8.73
CA LEU A 80 -4.58 2.18 9.47
C LEU A 80 -5.79 2.99 9.91
N GLN A 81 -6.75 3.21 9.01
CA GLN A 81 -7.95 3.97 9.31
C GLN A 81 -8.77 3.32 10.44
N HIS A 82 -8.85 1.99 10.49
CA HIS A 82 -9.51 1.26 11.58
C HIS A 82 -8.74 1.36 12.90
N GLN A 83 -7.43 1.12 12.89
CA GLN A 83 -6.60 1.19 14.09
C GLN A 83 -6.68 2.58 14.74
N VAL A 84 -6.57 3.64 13.95
CA VAL A 84 -6.56 5.02 14.46
C VAL A 84 -7.95 5.50 14.87
N HIS A 85 -9.00 5.22 14.08
CA HIS A 85 -10.32 5.84 14.30
C HIS A 85 -11.32 4.98 15.07
N HIS A 86 -11.14 3.66 15.10
CA HIS A 86 -12.04 2.76 15.84
C HIS A 86 -11.36 2.14 17.05
N ARG A 87 -10.09 1.74 16.93
CA ARG A 87 -9.32 1.16 18.04
C ARG A 87 -8.56 2.19 18.86
N ASN A 88 -8.63 3.48 18.49
CA ASN A 88 -7.95 4.59 19.16
C ASN A 88 -6.44 4.39 19.33
N VAL A 89 -5.81 3.63 18.43
CA VAL A 89 -4.36 3.49 18.40
C VAL A 89 -3.76 4.85 18.02
N PRO A 90 -2.75 5.34 18.76
CA PRO A 90 -2.13 6.62 18.45
C PRO A 90 -1.61 6.68 17.01
N LEU A 91 -1.73 7.83 16.36
CA LEU A 91 -1.31 7.98 14.96
C LEU A 91 0.20 7.76 14.78
N ALA A 92 1.02 8.18 15.74
CA ALA A 92 2.49 8.08 15.64
C ALA A 92 3.01 6.64 15.36
N PRO A 93 2.65 5.60 16.12
CA PRO A 93 3.05 4.23 15.80
C PRO A 93 2.48 3.72 14.47
N MET A 94 1.26 4.12 14.11
CA MET A 94 0.68 3.74 12.82
C MET A 94 1.38 4.41 11.63
N SER A 95 1.82 5.67 11.78
CA SER A 95 2.68 6.32 10.79
C SER A 95 4.05 5.65 10.68
N GLN A 96 4.60 5.14 11.79
CA GLN A 96 5.84 4.35 11.75
C GLN A 96 5.63 3.02 11.02
N TYR A 97 4.51 2.32 11.28
CA TYR A 97 4.11 1.13 10.54
C TYR A 97 4.12 1.38 9.02
N VAL A 98 3.41 2.42 8.56
CA VAL A 98 3.37 2.76 7.13
C VAL A 98 4.76 3.02 6.56
N ARG A 99 5.57 3.84 7.25
CA ARG A 99 6.95 4.14 6.78
C ARG A 99 7.80 2.88 6.69
N SER A 100 7.69 1.96 7.65
CA SER A 100 8.39 0.68 7.64
C SER A 100 7.95 -0.21 6.48
N THR A 101 6.64 -0.31 6.21
CA THR A 101 6.10 -1.06 5.07
C THR A 101 6.63 -0.53 3.74
N VAL A 102 6.64 0.80 3.56
CA VAL A 102 7.19 1.42 2.35
C VAL A 102 8.70 1.21 2.25
N LEU A 103 9.45 1.38 3.35
CA LEU A 103 10.90 1.18 3.36
C LEU A 103 11.28 -0.26 2.97
N LYS A 104 10.59 -1.25 3.53
CA LYS A 104 10.74 -2.67 3.17
C LYS A 104 10.50 -2.87 1.67
N SER A 105 9.42 -2.29 1.14
CA SER A 105 9.07 -2.38 -0.29
C SER A 105 10.12 -1.72 -1.19
N VAL A 106 10.67 -0.57 -0.78
CA VAL A 106 11.76 0.12 -1.50
C VAL A 106 13.02 -0.74 -1.53
N GLN A 107 13.40 -1.36 -0.40
CA GLN A 107 14.56 -2.23 -0.33
C GLN A 107 14.40 -3.45 -1.25
N GLN A 108 13.25 -4.11 -1.19
CA GLN A 108 12.92 -5.24 -2.06
C GLN A 108 12.93 -4.84 -3.54
N PHE A 109 12.36 -3.69 -3.89
CA PHE A 109 12.34 -3.19 -5.26
C PHE A 109 13.75 -2.89 -5.78
N LYS A 110 14.61 -2.26 -4.96
CA LYS A 110 16.02 -2.01 -5.31
C LYS A 110 16.81 -3.30 -5.53
N GLN A 111 16.60 -4.30 -4.67
CA GLN A 111 17.25 -5.61 -4.78
C GLN A 111 16.80 -6.37 -6.03
N ALA A 112 15.50 -6.41 -6.32
CA ALA A 112 14.99 -7.05 -7.53
C ALA A 112 15.54 -6.38 -8.80
N ARG A 113 15.62 -5.05 -8.82
CA ARG A 113 16.16 -4.30 -9.96
C ARG A 113 17.66 -4.50 -10.15
N SER A 114 18.44 -4.63 -9.07
CA SER A 114 19.87 -4.89 -9.17
C SER A 114 20.17 -6.30 -9.68
N GLN A 115 19.40 -7.30 -9.23
CA GLN A 115 19.48 -8.68 -9.70
C GLN A 115 19.13 -8.79 -11.19
N GLN A 116 18.04 -8.13 -11.62
CA GLN A 116 17.65 -8.13 -13.03
C GLN A 116 18.74 -7.54 -13.93
N ARG A 117 19.38 -6.43 -13.51
CA ARG A 117 20.49 -5.82 -14.28
C ARG A 117 21.71 -6.74 -14.40
N ARG A 118 22.05 -7.48 -13.33
CA ARG A 118 23.15 -8.44 -13.36
C ARG A 118 22.86 -9.61 -14.30
N ALA A 119 21.65 -10.17 -14.25
CA ALA A 119 21.24 -11.27 -15.13
C ALA A 119 21.27 -10.87 -16.61
N SER A 120 20.82 -9.65 -16.95
CA SER A 120 20.89 -9.14 -18.33
C SER A 120 22.33 -8.99 -18.83
N GLN A 121 23.25 -8.48 -18.00
CA GLN A 121 24.66 -8.34 -18.37
C GLN A 121 25.36 -9.70 -18.58
N SER A 122 25.05 -10.69 -17.75
CA SER A 122 25.60 -12.05 -17.92
C SER A 122 25.11 -12.72 -19.21
N ALA A 123 23.84 -12.54 -19.57
CA ALA A 123 23.26 -13.13 -20.79
C ALA A 123 23.73 -12.45 -22.09
N GLU A 124 24.20 -11.20 -22.03
CA GLU A 124 24.85 -10.53 -23.17
C GLU A 124 26.28 -11.03 -23.37
N LEU A 125 27.03 -11.28 -22.29
CA LEU A 125 28.41 -11.77 -22.33
C LEU A 125 28.54 -13.25 -22.79
N GLU A 126 27.49 -14.06 -22.65
CA GLU A 126 27.47 -15.46 -23.12
C GLU A 126 27.13 -15.61 -24.62
N LYS A 127 26.85 -14.50 -25.32
CA LYS A 127 26.52 -14.50 -26.76
C LYS A 127 27.68 -14.07 -27.67
N ASP A 128 28.82 -13.70 -27.09
CA ASP A 128 30.09 -13.41 -27.77
C ASP A 128 31.07 -14.59 -27.62
#